data_AF-A0A537FSW5-F1
#
_entry.id   AF-A0A537FSW5-F1
#
_cell.length_a   1.000
_cell.length_b   1.000
_cell.length_c   1.000
_cell.angle_alpha   90.00
_cell.angle_beta   90.00
_cell.angle_gamma   90.00
#
_symmetry.space_group_name_H-M   'P 1'
#
loop_
_entity.id
_entity.type
_entity.pdbx_description
1 polymer ?
#
loop_
_entity_poly.entity_id
_entity_poly.type
_entity_poly.pdbx_seq_one_letter_code
_entity_poly.pdbx_strand_id
1 'polypeptide(L)'
;MSAELAGQQIIILREGTNRSRGRDAQKANIVAAKIIAESVKSSLGPKGMDKMLVDGFGDVTITNDGATILDEMEVQHPAAKMMVEVAKTQDDEVGDGTTTSVVVAGELLKKAEDLIDQGLHPTVIVDGYRAASSKALEILDQIAIKVDPTDKAILRKVAEVSLASKLLAEYKEMSELDHDIDRVKPCVLR
;
A
#
# COMPACT_ATOMS: atom_id res chain seq x y z
N MET A 1 22.97 1.36 -56.74
CA MET A 1 23.24 1.83 -55.37
C MET A 1 22.01 1.50 -54.54
N SER A 2 22.07 0.32 -53.93
CA SER A 2 20.99 -0.29 -53.17
C SER A 2 20.99 0.32 -51.77
N ALA A 3 19.99 1.13 -51.45
CA ALA A 3 19.81 1.66 -50.11
C ALA A 3 19.10 0.58 -49.27
N GLU A 4 19.77 0.16 -48.20
CA GLU A 4 19.31 -0.77 -47.19
C GLU A 4 17.95 -0.34 -46.61
N LEU A 5 16.89 -1.08 -46.95
CA LEU A 5 15.67 -1.15 -46.16
C LEU A 5 15.99 -1.93 -44.89
N ALA A 6 16.64 -1.27 -43.94
CA ALA A 6 16.87 -1.81 -42.60
C ALA A 6 15.51 -2.12 -41.96
N GLY A 7 15.35 -3.37 -41.50
CA GLY A 7 14.08 -3.98 -41.11
C GLY A 7 13.33 -3.22 -40.03
N GLN A 8 12.30 -2.48 -40.43
CA GLN A 8 11.27 -1.99 -39.52
C GLN A 8 10.52 -3.22 -38.98
N GLN A 9 10.71 -3.54 -37.70
CA GLN A 9 10.03 -4.67 -37.06
C GLN A 9 8.51 -4.48 -37.15
N ILE A 10 7.84 -5.32 -37.93
CA ILE A 10 6.38 -5.41 -37.99
C ILE A 10 5.93 -6.11 -36.71
N ILE A 11 5.38 -5.34 -35.76
CA ILE A 11 4.80 -5.89 -34.54
C ILE A 11 3.37 -6.29 -34.84
N ILE A 12 3.11 -7.58 -35.03
CA ILE A 12 1.76 -8.12 -35.18
C ILE A 12 1.12 -8.17 -33.79
N LEU A 13 0.25 -7.20 -33.50
CA LEU A 13 -0.62 -7.22 -32.32
C LEU A 13 -1.97 -7.83 -32.72
N ARG A 14 -2.64 -8.51 -31.79
CA ARG A 14 -4.04 -8.92 -31.98
C ARG A 14 -4.91 -7.67 -32.15
N GLU A 15 -5.95 -7.73 -32.97
CA GLU A 15 -6.96 -6.66 -33.02
C GLU A 15 -7.54 -6.45 -31.61
N GLY A 16 -7.62 -5.18 -31.18
CA GLY A 16 -8.04 -4.80 -29.84
C GLY A 16 -6.93 -4.67 -28.79
N THR A 17 -5.65 -4.89 -29.14
CA THR A 17 -4.54 -4.68 -28.20
C THR A 17 -4.17 -3.19 -28.10
N ASN A 18 -4.37 -2.57 -26.95
CA ASN A 18 -3.92 -1.20 -26.68
C ASN A 18 -2.48 -1.19 -26.18
N ARG A 19 -1.65 -0.27 -26.68
CA ARG A 19 -0.26 -0.09 -26.25
C ARG A 19 0.02 1.37 -25.90
N SER A 20 0.27 1.63 -24.63
CA SER A 20 0.89 2.89 -24.18
C SER A 20 2.43 2.74 -24.20
N ARG A 21 3.15 3.83 -24.46
CA ARG A 21 4.63 3.86 -24.48
C ARG A 21 5.16 5.13 -23.82
N GLY A 22 6.39 5.04 -23.31
CA GLY A 22 7.13 6.19 -22.81
C GLY A 22 6.47 6.88 -21.62
N ARG A 23 6.46 8.21 -21.64
CA ARG A 23 5.95 9.05 -20.54
C ARG A 23 4.45 8.88 -20.30
N ASP A 24 3.66 8.67 -21.34
CA ASP A 24 2.21 8.52 -21.20
C ASP A 24 1.84 7.25 -20.42
N ALA A 25 2.57 6.15 -20.66
CA ALA A 25 2.42 4.93 -19.89
C ALA A 25 2.81 5.13 -18.42
N GLN A 26 3.89 5.87 -18.15
CA GLN A 26 4.34 6.16 -16.79
C GLN A 26 3.31 7.02 -16.03
N LYS A 27 2.79 8.08 -16.66
CA LYS A 27 1.77 8.93 -16.07
C LYS A 27 0.48 8.15 -15.80
N ALA A 28 0.02 7.33 -16.75
CA ALA A 28 -1.15 6.48 -16.53
C ALA A 28 -0.99 5.53 -15.32
N ASN A 29 0.19 4.90 -15.19
CA ASN A 29 0.49 4.03 -14.06
C ASN A 29 0.48 4.78 -12.73
N ILE A 30 1.11 5.97 -12.68
CA ILE A 30 1.18 6.79 -11.47
C ILE A 30 -0.21 7.30 -11.08
N VAL A 31 -1.00 7.78 -12.04
CA VAL A 31 -2.37 8.25 -11.79
C VAL A 31 -3.24 7.13 -11.22
N ALA A 32 -3.17 5.92 -11.79
CA ALA A 32 -3.91 4.78 -11.29
C ALA A 32 -3.56 4.46 -9.81
N ALA A 33 -2.28 4.45 -9.47
CA ALA A 33 -1.84 4.21 -8.09
C ALA A 33 -2.23 5.35 -7.13
N LYS A 34 -2.18 6.60 -7.59
CA LYS A 34 -2.61 7.78 -6.81
C LYS A 34 -4.09 7.71 -6.47
N ILE A 35 -4.94 7.33 -7.42
CA ILE A 35 -6.39 7.19 -7.20
C ILE A 35 -6.65 6.16 -6.09
N ILE A 36 -6.00 5.00 -6.15
CA ILE A 36 -6.13 3.96 -5.11
C ILE A 36 -5.71 4.48 -3.73
N ALA A 37 -4.56 5.17 -3.67
CA ALA A 37 -4.09 5.75 -2.41
C ALA A 37 -5.05 6.81 -1.87
N GLU A 38 -5.63 7.66 -2.72
CA GLU A 38 -6.62 8.67 -2.32
C GLU A 38 -7.93 8.05 -1.82
N SER A 39 -8.36 6.91 -2.38
CA SER A 39 -9.56 6.17 -1.95
C SER A 39 -9.48 5.70 -0.49
N VAL A 40 -8.31 5.20 -0.08
CA VAL A 40 -8.09 4.67 1.28
C VAL A 40 -7.56 5.71 2.27
N LYS A 41 -7.05 6.86 1.80
CA LYS A 41 -6.41 7.90 2.63
C LYS A 41 -7.27 8.39 3.79
N SER A 42 -8.58 8.53 3.59
CA SER A 42 -9.48 9.00 4.64
C SER A 42 -9.76 7.98 5.74
N SER A 43 -9.44 6.71 5.51
CA SER A 43 -9.62 5.61 6.46
C SER A 43 -8.37 5.43 7.35
N LEU A 44 -7.32 6.23 7.11
CA LEU A 44 -6.10 6.20 7.91
C LEU A 44 -6.27 6.91 9.26
N GLY A 45 -5.87 6.23 10.33
CA GLY A 45 -5.78 6.78 11.69
C GLY A 45 -6.98 6.45 12.60
N PRO A 46 -6.94 6.84 13.89
CA PRO A 46 -7.96 6.48 14.88
C PRO A 46 -9.32 7.16 14.66
N LYS A 47 -9.37 8.18 13.79
CA LYS A 47 -10.60 8.82 13.32
C LYS A 47 -10.79 8.60 11.82
N GLY A 48 -10.25 7.49 11.30
CA GLY A 48 -10.47 7.07 9.93
C GLY A 48 -11.97 6.93 9.65
N MET A 49 -12.40 7.40 8.50
CA MET A 49 -13.80 7.28 8.09
C MET A 49 -14.06 5.88 7.55
N ASP A 50 -15.15 5.28 8.02
CA ASP A 50 -15.68 4.06 7.43
C ASP A 50 -16.10 4.28 5.98
N LYS A 51 -15.89 3.27 5.16
CA LYS A 51 -16.32 3.23 3.76
C LYS A 51 -17.46 2.27 3.63
N MET A 52 -18.54 2.76 3.03
CA MET A 52 -19.65 1.94 2.57
C MET A 52 -19.35 1.51 1.14
N LEU A 53 -19.12 0.22 0.95
CA LEU A 53 -18.89 -0.43 -0.33
C LEU A 53 -20.19 -1.13 -0.71
N VAL A 54 -20.62 -0.93 -1.95
CA VAL A 54 -21.83 -1.55 -2.50
C VAL A 54 -21.41 -2.33 -3.72
N ASP A 55 -21.67 -3.63 -3.71
CA ASP A 55 -21.33 -4.51 -4.82
C ASP A 55 -22.35 -4.39 -5.98
N GLY A 56 -22.15 -5.16 -7.05
CA GLY A 56 -23.07 -5.20 -8.18
C GLY A 56 -24.41 -5.88 -7.90
N PHE A 57 -24.52 -6.66 -6.83
CA PHE A 57 -25.72 -7.38 -6.42
C PHE A 57 -26.55 -6.64 -5.37
N GLY A 58 -26.03 -5.54 -4.82
CA GLY A 58 -26.64 -4.71 -3.79
C GLY A 58 -26.22 -5.05 -2.35
N ASP A 59 -25.25 -5.95 -2.16
CA ASP A 59 -24.67 -6.24 -0.85
C ASP A 59 -23.82 -5.06 -0.39
N VAL A 60 -23.96 -4.71 0.89
CA VAL A 60 -23.35 -3.53 1.49
C VAL A 60 -22.34 -3.94 2.56
N THR A 61 -21.08 -3.59 2.34
CA THR A 61 -19.99 -3.82 3.28
C THR A 61 -19.52 -2.47 3.85
N ILE A 62 -19.54 -2.32 5.17
CA ILE A 62 -19.04 -1.12 5.85
C ILE A 62 -17.75 -1.50 6.57
N THR A 63 -16.64 -0.88 6.20
CA THR A 63 -15.34 -1.15 6.81
C THR A 63 -14.40 0.05 6.71
N ASN A 64 -13.46 0.14 7.65
CA ASN A 64 -12.34 1.08 7.60
C ASN A 64 -10.98 0.39 7.32
N ASP A 65 -10.98 -0.93 7.20
CA ASP A 65 -9.77 -1.68 6.93
C ASP A 65 -9.33 -1.53 5.47
N GLY A 66 -8.09 -1.08 5.26
CA GLY A 66 -7.56 -0.79 3.94
C GLY A 66 -7.45 -2.02 3.04
N ALA A 67 -7.11 -3.19 3.59
CA ALA A 67 -7.01 -4.42 2.80
C ALA A 67 -8.39 -4.85 2.31
N THR A 68 -9.38 -4.91 3.22
CA THR A 68 -10.77 -5.23 2.86
C THR A 68 -11.35 -4.24 1.84
N ILE A 69 -11.10 -2.93 2.00
CA ILE A 69 -11.57 -1.93 1.02
C ILE A 69 -11.02 -2.21 -0.37
N LEU A 70 -9.73 -2.53 -0.46
CA LEU A 70 -9.05 -2.75 -1.73
C LEU A 70 -9.41 -4.08 -2.40
N ASP A 71 -9.81 -5.07 -1.63
CA ASP A 71 -10.23 -6.39 -2.12
C ASP A 71 -11.62 -6.36 -2.74
N GLU A 72 -12.53 -5.59 -2.17
CA GLU A 72 -13.88 -5.36 -2.69
C GLU A 72 -13.88 -4.43 -3.92
N MET A 73 -12.79 -3.69 -4.17
CA MET A 73 -12.69 -2.80 -5.33
C MET A 73 -12.34 -3.57 -6.61
N GLU A 74 -13.21 -3.49 -7.62
CA GLU A 74 -12.94 -4.05 -8.96
C GLU A 74 -11.92 -3.21 -9.76
N VAL A 75 -10.64 -3.45 -9.53
CA VAL A 75 -9.55 -2.73 -10.19
C VAL A 75 -9.13 -3.39 -11.50
N GLN A 76 -9.23 -2.66 -12.62
CA GLN A 76 -8.78 -3.17 -13.93
C GLN A 76 -7.33 -2.81 -14.27
N HIS A 77 -6.85 -1.65 -13.82
CA HIS A 77 -5.53 -1.14 -14.20
C HIS A 77 -4.39 -1.93 -13.52
N PRO A 78 -3.38 -2.44 -14.25
CA PRO A 78 -2.33 -3.29 -13.68
C PRO A 78 -1.54 -2.64 -12.53
N ALA A 79 -1.17 -1.35 -12.67
CA ALA A 79 -0.47 -0.63 -11.60
C ALA A 79 -1.31 -0.49 -10.32
N ALA A 80 -2.64 -0.38 -10.45
CA ALA A 80 -3.53 -0.30 -9.30
C ALA A 80 -3.71 -1.69 -8.66
N LYS A 81 -3.76 -2.77 -9.44
CA LYS A 81 -3.70 -4.15 -8.90
C LYS A 81 -2.44 -4.39 -8.07
N MET A 82 -1.28 -3.88 -8.52
CA MET A 82 -0.05 -3.97 -7.73
C MET A 82 -0.17 -3.28 -6.36
N MET A 83 -0.92 -2.18 -6.26
CA MET A 83 -1.16 -1.51 -4.96
C MET A 83 -2.05 -2.36 -4.04
N VAL A 84 -3.05 -3.05 -4.60
CA VAL A 84 -3.91 -3.98 -3.84
C VAL A 84 -3.07 -5.14 -3.28
N GLU A 85 -2.19 -5.72 -4.10
CA GLU A 85 -1.31 -6.82 -3.66
C GLU A 85 -0.33 -6.40 -2.56
N VAL A 86 0.16 -5.15 -2.58
CA VAL A 86 0.97 -4.59 -1.47
C VAL A 86 0.16 -4.54 -0.17
N ALA A 87 -1.10 -4.13 -0.23
CA ALA A 87 -1.96 -4.09 0.94
C ALA A 87 -2.22 -5.49 1.51
N LYS A 88 -2.56 -6.47 0.64
CA LYS A 88 -2.76 -7.87 1.02
C LYS A 88 -1.54 -8.48 1.67
N THR A 89 -0.37 -8.32 1.05
CA THR A 89 0.89 -8.84 1.59
C THR A 89 1.20 -8.25 2.97
N GLN A 90 0.91 -6.96 3.16
CA GLN A 90 1.10 -6.30 4.45
C GLN A 90 0.12 -6.82 5.51
N ASP A 91 -1.12 -7.13 5.12
CA ASP A 91 -2.12 -7.72 6.00
C ASP A 91 -1.74 -9.15 6.42
N ASP A 92 -1.31 -9.98 5.46
CA ASP A 92 -0.89 -11.36 5.71
C ASP A 92 0.34 -11.46 6.63
N GLU A 93 1.31 -10.55 6.49
CA GLU A 93 2.57 -10.59 7.27
C GLU A 93 2.44 -9.97 8.67
N VAL A 94 1.70 -8.87 8.81
CA VAL A 94 1.68 -8.05 10.04
C VAL A 94 0.27 -7.79 10.56
N GLY A 95 -0.75 -7.78 9.69
CA GLY A 95 -2.15 -7.51 10.06
C GLY A 95 -2.45 -6.05 10.43
N ASP A 96 -1.49 -5.15 10.20
CA ASP A 96 -1.60 -3.70 10.42
C ASP A 96 -0.72 -2.93 9.42
N GLY A 97 -1.03 -1.64 9.26
CA GLY A 97 -0.30 -0.74 8.35
C GLY A 97 -0.66 -0.93 6.88
N THR A 98 -1.72 -1.68 6.57
CA THR A 98 -2.25 -1.92 5.21
C THR A 98 -2.55 -0.58 4.52
N THR A 99 -3.33 0.29 5.16
CA THR A 99 -3.63 1.64 4.63
C THR A 99 -2.39 2.51 4.52
N THR A 100 -1.49 2.46 5.52
CA THR A 100 -0.28 3.28 5.54
C THR A 100 0.64 2.93 4.37
N SER A 101 0.86 1.65 4.09
CA SER A 101 1.75 1.20 3.02
C SER A 101 1.27 1.69 1.64
N VAL A 102 -0.03 1.61 1.38
CA VAL A 102 -0.67 2.07 0.14
C VAL A 102 -0.59 3.59 0.00
N VAL A 103 -0.90 4.34 1.07
CA VAL A 103 -0.84 5.80 1.06
C VAL A 103 0.59 6.30 0.84
N VAL A 104 1.58 5.70 1.52
CA VAL A 104 3.00 6.05 1.36
C VAL A 104 3.46 5.77 -0.07
N ALA A 105 3.14 4.60 -0.63
CA ALA A 105 3.48 4.27 -2.01
C ALA A 105 2.85 5.25 -3.02
N GLY A 106 1.58 5.63 -2.82
CA GLY A 106 0.91 6.63 -3.66
C GLY A 106 1.56 8.02 -3.61
N GLU A 107 1.92 8.50 -2.41
CA GLU A 107 2.61 9.79 -2.26
C GLU A 107 4.04 9.77 -2.83
N LEU A 108 4.77 8.65 -2.69
CA LEU A 108 6.09 8.47 -3.32
C LEU A 108 6.01 8.52 -4.85
N LEU A 109 4.98 7.90 -5.44
CA LEU A 109 4.75 7.95 -6.89
C LEU A 109 4.34 9.35 -7.36
N LYS A 110 3.54 10.08 -6.58
CA LYS A 110 3.22 11.49 -6.85
C LYS A 110 4.47 12.36 -6.86
N LYS A 111 5.39 12.16 -5.91
CA LYS A 111 6.68 12.87 -5.90
C LYS A 111 7.61 12.43 -7.02
N ALA A 112 7.56 11.16 -7.41
CA ALA A 112 8.31 10.68 -8.57
C ALA A 112 7.81 11.33 -9.87
N GLU A 113 6.50 11.58 -10.02
CA GLU A 113 5.92 12.31 -11.15
C GLU A 113 6.53 13.71 -11.29
N ASP A 114 6.57 14.48 -10.18
CA ASP A 114 7.17 15.82 -10.14
C ASP A 114 8.64 15.81 -10.61
N LEU A 115 9.40 14.78 -10.23
CA LEU A 115 10.81 14.61 -10.60
C LEU A 115 10.98 14.19 -12.07
N ILE A 116 10.11 13.33 -12.58
CA ILE A 116 10.10 12.92 -13.99
C ILE A 116 9.78 14.13 -14.89
N ASP A 117 8.86 14.99 -14.47
CA ASP A 117 8.50 16.21 -15.19
C ASP A 117 9.64 17.24 -15.20
N GLN A 118 10.53 17.22 -14.20
CA GLN A 118 11.80 17.98 -14.20
C GLN A 118 12.87 17.37 -15.12
N GLY A 119 12.60 16.23 -15.75
CA GLY A 119 13.51 15.58 -16.70
C GLY A 119 14.44 14.54 -16.08
N LEU A 120 14.26 14.17 -14.81
CA LEU A 120 15.03 13.09 -14.18
C LEU A 120 14.65 11.73 -14.77
N HIS A 121 15.66 10.91 -15.04
CA HIS A 121 15.42 9.55 -15.52
C HIS A 121 14.88 8.67 -14.37
N PRO A 122 13.82 7.86 -14.58
CA PRO A 122 13.21 7.05 -13.52
C PRO A 122 14.19 6.16 -12.75
N THR A 123 15.23 5.65 -13.41
CA THR A 123 16.29 4.84 -12.76
C THR A 123 16.96 5.59 -11.60
N VAL A 124 17.27 6.88 -11.79
CA VAL A 124 17.91 7.71 -10.76
C VAL A 124 16.97 7.90 -9.56
N ILE A 125 15.67 8.05 -9.82
CA ILE A 125 14.65 8.20 -8.78
C ILE A 125 14.54 6.90 -7.97
N VAL A 126 14.50 5.74 -8.63
CA VAL A 126 14.44 4.43 -7.98
C VAL A 126 15.68 4.19 -7.11
N ASP A 127 16.86 4.50 -7.61
CA ASP A 127 18.11 4.34 -6.84
C ASP A 127 18.14 5.29 -5.63
N GLY A 128 17.66 6.53 -5.80
CA GLY A 128 17.49 7.49 -4.71
C GLY A 128 16.51 6.99 -3.64
N TYR A 129 15.37 6.42 -4.03
CA TYR A 129 14.39 5.86 -3.09
C TYR A 129 14.92 4.62 -2.36
N ARG A 130 15.72 3.77 -3.03
CA ARG A 130 16.40 2.64 -2.37
C ARG A 130 17.38 3.12 -1.31
N ALA A 131 18.23 4.09 -1.64
CA ALA A 131 19.17 4.67 -0.68
C ALA A 131 18.45 5.33 0.51
N ALA A 132 17.36 6.06 0.23
CA ALA A 132 16.52 6.66 1.27
C ALA A 132 15.87 5.61 2.18
N SER A 133 15.38 4.51 1.61
CA SER A 133 14.79 3.40 2.38
C SER A 133 15.80 2.76 3.34
N SER A 134 17.02 2.45 2.87
CA SER A 134 18.08 1.94 3.74
C SER A 134 18.41 2.90 4.88
N LYS A 135 18.49 4.21 4.59
CA LYS A 135 18.76 5.21 5.61
C LYS A 135 17.60 5.38 6.61
N ALA A 136 16.36 5.27 6.15
CA ALA A 136 15.19 5.32 7.01
C ALA A 136 15.19 4.17 8.01
N LEU A 137 15.51 2.95 7.58
CA LEU A 137 15.64 1.78 8.46
C LEU A 137 16.71 1.99 9.54
N GLU A 138 17.90 2.49 9.18
CA GLU A 138 18.94 2.81 10.17
C GLU A 138 18.48 3.81 11.24
N ILE A 139 17.66 4.80 10.85
CA ILE A 139 17.13 5.79 11.79
C ILE A 139 16.04 5.17 12.66
N LEU A 140 15.18 4.32 12.09
CA LEU A 140 14.15 3.61 12.84
C LEU A 140 14.77 2.74 13.93
N ASP A 141 15.86 2.03 13.64
CA ASP A 141 16.59 1.22 14.63
C ASP A 141 17.19 2.06 15.77
N GLN A 142 17.60 3.30 15.50
CA GLN A 142 18.17 4.21 16.51
C GLN A 142 17.11 4.79 17.45
N ILE A 143 15.90 5.01 16.94
CA ILE A 143 14.78 5.54 17.75
C ILE A 143 13.93 4.43 18.37
N ALA A 144 14.12 3.17 17.95
CA ALA A 144 13.38 2.03 18.43
C ALA A 144 13.62 1.80 19.93
N ILE A 145 12.52 1.68 20.67
CA ILE A 145 12.54 1.33 22.08
C ILE A 145 12.38 -0.19 22.16
N LYS A 146 13.41 -0.87 22.66
CA LYS A 146 13.35 -2.32 22.84
C LYS A 146 12.34 -2.68 23.93
N VAL A 147 11.43 -3.58 23.61
CA VAL A 147 10.42 -4.11 24.53
C VAL A 147 10.72 -5.59 24.76
N ASP A 148 10.59 -6.03 26.01
CA ASP A 148 10.67 -7.46 26.32
C ASP A 148 9.38 -8.16 25.86
N PRO A 149 9.46 -9.17 24.97
CA PRO A 149 8.30 -9.91 24.47
C PRO A 149 7.59 -10.77 25.54
N THR A 150 8.12 -10.83 26.77
CA THR A 150 7.49 -11.50 27.90
C THR A 150 6.75 -10.53 28.83
N ASP A 151 6.95 -9.21 28.68
CA ASP A 151 6.26 -8.20 29.48
C ASP A 151 4.80 -8.02 29.01
N LYS A 152 3.91 -8.80 29.63
CA LYS A 152 2.47 -8.75 29.38
C LYS A 152 1.86 -7.36 29.61
N ALA A 153 2.41 -6.54 30.50
CA ALA A 153 1.84 -5.23 30.78
C ALA A 153 2.10 -4.26 29.61
N ILE A 154 3.28 -4.34 28.99
CA ILE A 154 3.59 -3.55 27.79
C ILE A 154 2.84 -4.10 26.57
N LEU A 155 2.83 -5.43 26.37
CA LEU A 155 2.13 -6.04 25.25
C LEU A 155 0.63 -5.72 25.24
N ARG A 156 0.01 -5.66 26.42
CA ARG A 156 -1.38 -5.23 26.56
C ARG A 156 -1.59 -3.79 26.10
N LYS A 157 -0.71 -2.86 26.48
CA LYS A 157 -0.79 -1.46 26.02
C LYS A 157 -0.61 -1.34 24.52
N VAL A 158 0.28 -2.13 23.92
CA VAL A 158 0.48 -2.17 22.47
C VAL A 158 -0.78 -2.66 21.77
N ALA A 159 -1.36 -3.78 22.24
CA ALA A 159 -2.63 -4.30 21.71
C ALA A 159 -3.77 -3.28 21.82
N GLU A 160 -3.89 -2.58 22.94
CA GLU A 160 -4.91 -1.51 23.12
C GLU A 160 -4.76 -0.39 22.07
N VAL A 161 -3.53 0.01 21.72
CA VAL A 161 -3.29 1.05 20.70
C VAL A 161 -3.60 0.53 19.29
N SER A 162 -3.19 -0.68 18.96
CA SER A 162 -3.45 -1.29 17.65
C SER A 162 -4.93 -1.56 17.39
N LEU A 163 -5.71 -1.87 18.43
CA LEU A 163 -7.15 -2.09 18.32
C LEU A 163 -7.97 -0.79 18.34
N ALA A 164 -7.41 0.32 18.83
CA ALA A 164 -8.12 1.58 19.01
C ALA A 164 -8.70 2.18 17.72
N SER A 165 -8.16 1.84 16.54
CA SER A 165 -8.64 2.33 15.25
C SER A 165 -9.64 1.39 14.56
N LYS A 166 -9.93 0.20 15.11
CA LYS A 166 -10.89 -0.75 14.56
C LYS A 166 -12.21 -0.67 15.35
N LEU A 167 -13.35 -1.01 14.72
CA LEU A 167 -14.69 -0.98 15.32
C LEU A 167 -14.81 -1.77 16.65
N LEU A 168 -13.86 -2.66 16.91
CA LEU A 168 -13.73 -3.43 18.16
C LEU A 168 -13.35 -2.58 19.39
N ALA A 169 -13.00 -1.30 19.23
CA ALA A 169 -12.70 -0.41 20.36
C ALA A 169 -13.87 -0.27 21.37
N GLU A 170 -15.11 -0.55 20.94
CA GLU A 170 -16.30 -0.55 21.81
C GLU A 170 -16.42 -1.84 22.66
N TYR A 171 -15.83 -2.96 22.24
CA TYR A 171 -15.84 -4.24 22.95
C TYR A 171 -14.63 -4.36 23.89
N LYS A 172 -14.63 -3.55 24.95
CA LYS A 172 -13.65 -3.59 26.06
C LYS A 172 -13.77 -4.83 26.96
N GLU A 173 -14.06 -6.01 26.43
CA GLU A 173 -14.05 -7.23 27.24
C GLU A 173 -12.65 -7.85 27.28
N MET A 174 -12.11 -7.99 28.50
CA MET A 174 -10.73 -8.42 28.77
C MET A 174 -10.37 -9.82 28.25
N SER A 175 -11.33 -10.64 27.81
CA SER A 175 -11.08 -12.03 27.39
C SER A 175 -10.55 -12.17 25.97
N GLU A 176 -10.81 -11.22 25.07
CA GLU A 176 -10.32 -11.30 23.68
C GLU A 176 -8.88 -10.74 23.53
N LEU A 177 -8.49 -9.79 24.39
CA LEU A 177 -7.13 -9.23 24.39
C LEU A 177 -6.04 -10.27 24.60
N ASP A 178 -6.28 -11.32 25.39
CA ASP A 178 -5.27 -12.35 25.63
C ASP A 178 -4.98 -13.20 24.37
N HIS A 179 -5.94 -13.35 23.46
CA HIS A 179 -5.74 -14.04 22.18
C HIS A 179 -5.00 -13.15 21.17
N ASP A 180 -5.28 -11.84 21.17
CA ASP A 180 -4.60 -10.87 20.32
C ASP A 180 -3.18 -10.53 20.79
N ILE A 181 -2.85 -10.68 22.07
CA ILE A 181 -1.46 -10.55 22.57
C ILE A 181 -0.53 -11.53 21.83
N ASP A 182 -1.00 -12.74 21.50
CA ASP A 182 -0.20 -13.71 20.73
C ASP A 182 -0.03 -13.30 19.26
N ARG A 183 -0.97 -12.53 18.69
CA ARG A 183 -0.84 -11.91 17.35
C ARG A 183 0.11 -10.71 17.33
N VAL A 184 0.26 -10.00 18.46
CA VAL A 184 1.17 -8.85 18.59
C VAL A 184 2.62 -9.28 18.81
N LYS A 185 2.87 -10.48 19.38
CA LYS A 185 4.23 -10.99 19.63
C LYS A 185 5.14 -10.99 18.40
N PRO A 186 4.73 -11.50 17.22
CA PRO A 186 5.54 -11.42 15.99
C PRO A 186 5.95 -10.00 15.61
N CYS A 187 5.06 -9.02 15.84
CA CYS A 187 5.30 -7.61 15.51
C CYS A 187 6.28 -6.92 16.47
N VAL A 188 6.37 -7.38 17.73
CA VAL A 188 7.28 -6.83 18.75
C VAL A 188 8.66 -7.52 18.73
N LEU A 189 8.75 -8.70 18.12
CA LEU A 189 9.97 -9.52 18.06
C LEU A 189 10.90 -9.20 16.88
N ARG A 190 10.51 -8.33 15.95
CA ARG A 190 11.34 -7.88 14.82
C ARG A 190 11.98 -6.53 15.08
#